data_AF-A0A660DWX7-F1
#
_entry.id   AF-A0A660DWX7-F1
#
_cell.length_a   1.000
_cell.length_b   1.000
_cell.length_c   1.000
_cell.angle_alpha   90.00
_cell.angle_beta   90.00
_cell.angle_gamma   90.00
#
_symmetry.space_group_name_H-M   'P 1'
#
loop_
_entity.id
_entity.type
_entity.pdbx_description
1 polymer ?
#
loop_
_entity_poly.entity_id
_entity_poly.type
_entity_poly.pdbx_seq_one_letter_code
_entity_poly.pdbx_strand_id
1 'polypeptide(L)'
;MIGHITALNLGLHEGVLTDFHGHQFKFDLKALPAGTVPTLVQELYFTPTLTAAGLAAISLQQHHHDGTRVVVPPVYDSSAPQFVRIGDVVIKLAQIKAYELTTVQNEIRNGYESRARHLVIQMKGGRQFNFYNWDGINIDDVMRTLTLFHPVNQKSS
;
A
#
# COMPACT_ATOMS: atom_id res chain seq x y z
N MET A 1 6.59 10.01 -0.41
CA MET A 1 5.32 9.66 -1.06
C MET A 1 5.38 8.24 -1.58
N ILE A 2 4.23 7.59 -1.75
CA ILE A 2 4.09 6.31 -2.47
C ILE A 2 3.31 6.53 -3.75
N GLY A 3 3.73 5.81 -4.79
CA GLY A 3 2.94 5.65 -5.99
C GLY A 3 3.12 4.25 -6.54
N HIS A 4 2.22 3.88 -7.43
CA HIS A 4 2.34 2.64 -8.20
C HIS A 4 2.71 2.95 -9.64
N ILE A 5 3.52 2.10 -10.25
CA ILE A 5 3.92 2.24 -11.65
C ILE A 5 2.68 2.01 -12.51
N THR A 6 2.26 3.04 -13.24
CA THR A 6 1.08 3.01 -14.13
C THR A 6 1.44 2.98 -15.60
N ALA A 7 2.62 3.50 -15.95
CA ALA A 7 3.14 3.43 -17.31
C ALA A 7 4.65 3.24 -17.30
N LEU A 8 5.14 2.52 -18.32
CA LEU A 8 6.56 2.30 -18.58
C LEU A 8 6.82 2.55 -20.05
N ASN A 9 7.83 3.38 -20.34
CA ASN A 9 8.36 3.58 -21.68
C ASN A 9 9.84 3.19 -21.68
N LEU A 10 10.09 1.92 -22.03
CA LEU A 10 11.45 1.37 -22.07
C LEU A 10 12.32 2.02 -23.14
N GLY A 11 11.72 2.50 -24.24
CA GLY A 11 12.45 3.19 -25.31
C GLY A 11 13.04 4.52 -24.86
N LEU A 12 12.29 5.26 -24.04
CA LEU A 12 12.72 6.55 -23.47
C LEU A 12 13.40 6.43 -22.11
N HIS A 13 13.49 5.22 -21.54
CA HIS A 13 13.94 4.99 -20.17
C HIS A 13 13.14 5.76 -19.11
N GLU A 14 11.84 5.88 -19.31
CA GLU A 14 10.94 6.63 -18.42
C GLU A 14 9.82 5.73 -17.87
N GLY A 15 9.31 6.11 -16.69
CA GLY A 15 8.10 5.55 -16.11
C GLY A 15 7.23 6.63 -15.48
N VAL A 16 5.99 6.24 -15.15
CA VAL A 16 5.04 7.09 -14.43
C VAL A 16 4.59 6.40 -13.16
N LEU A 17 4.83 7.05 -12.03
CA LEU A 17 4.20 6.73 -10.76
C LEU A 17 2.92 7.53 -10.62
N THR A 18 1.83 6.85 -10.29
CA THR A 18 0.60 7.53 -9.89
C THR A 18 0.44 7.38 -8.39
N ASP A 19 0.34 8.51 -7.69
CA ASP A 19 0.03 8.49 -6.26
C ASP A 19 -1.46 8.13 -6.02
N PHE A 20 -1.84 8.01 -4.76
CA PHE A 20 -3.21 7.69 -4.39
C PHE A 20 -4.24 8.75 -4.83
N HIS A 21 -3.81 10.02 -4.94
CA HIS A 21 -4.68 11.12 -5.33
C HIS A 21 -4.84 11.23 -6.86
N GLY A 22 -4.20 10.33 -7.63
CA GLY A 22 -4.21 10.35 -9.08
C GLY A 22 -3.18 11.31 -9.70
N HIS A 23 -2.30 11.91 -8.90
CA HIS A 23 -1.22 12.73 -9.42
C HIS A 23 -0.16 11.83 -10.07
N GLN A 24 0.31 12.26 -11.24
CA GLN A 24 1.28 11.53 -12.03
C GLN A 24 2.67 12.14 -11.88
N PHE A 25 3.64 11.31 -11.55
CA PHE A 25 5.04 11.68 -11.35
C PHE A 25 5.89 10.90 -12.34
N LYS A 26 6.59 11.63 -13.22
CA LYS A 26 7.56 11.01 -14.13
C LYS A 26 8.83 10.62 -13.39
N PHE A 27 9.44 9.50 -13.75
CA PHE A 27 10.74 9.11 -13.26
C PHE A 27 11.59 8.46 -14.35
N ASP A 28 12.91 8.59 -14.22
CA ASP A 28 13.87 7.85 -15.05
C ASP A 28 14.02 6.42 -14.49
N LEU A 29 13.94 5.40 -15.36
CA LEU A 29 14.10 4.00 -14.95
C LEU A 29 15.46 3.74 -14.26
N LYS A 30 16.49 4.54 -14.55
CA LYS A 30 17.80 4.47 -13.88
C LYS A 30 17.75 4.91 -12.42
N ALA A 31 16.73 5.67 -12.02
CA ALA A 31 16.54 6.09 -10.66
C ALA A 31 15.91 4.97 -9.78
N LEU A 32 15.54 3.83 -10.38
CA LEU A 32 15.11 2.65 -9.62
C LEU A 32 16.27 2.03 -8.82
N PRO A 33 15.99 1.41 -7.66
CA PRO A 33 17.00 0.67 -6.91
C PRO A 33 17.64 -0.43 -7.75
N ALA A 34 18.96 -0.62 -7.56
CA ALA A 34 19.73 -1.62 -8.31
C ALA A 34 19.10 -3.02 -8.22
N GLY A 35 19.03 -3.72 -9.36
CA GLY A 35 18.42 -5.05 -9.47
C GLY A 35 16.89 -5.06 -9.49
N THR A 36 16.23 -3.90 -9.43
CA THR A 36 14.77 -3.82 -9.56
C THR A 36 14.37 -3.93 -11.03
N VAL A 37 13.52 -4.91 -11.35
CA VAL A 37 12.85 -4.96 -12.65
C VAL A 37 11.55 -4.16 -12.54
N PRO A 38 11.38 -3.05 -13.27
CA PRO A 38 10.15 -2.27 -13.21
C PRO A 38 8.97 -3.10 -13.70
N THR A 39 7.92 -3.17 -12.88
CA THR A 39 6.68 -3.85 -13.24
C THR A 39 5.49 -2.93 -13.05
N LEU A 40 4.48 -3.04 -13.90
CA LEU A 40 3.23 -2.30 -13.71
C LEU A 40 2.61 -2.70 -12.37
N VAL A 41 1.94 -1.75 -11.74
CA VAL A 41 1.32 -1.87 -10.41
C VAL A 41 2.34 -1.99 -9.25
N GLN A 42 3.64 -2.02 -9.54
CA GLN A 42 4.66 -2.01 -8.49
C GLN A 42 4.63 -0.71 -7.69
N GLU A 43 4.62 -0.83 -6.37
CA GLU A 43 4.65 0.30 -5.46
C GLU A 43 6.09 0.71 -5.12
N LEU A 44 6.35 2.01 -5.15
CA LEU A 44 7.65 2.60 -4.83
C LEU A 44 7.48 3.81 -3.91
N TYR A 45 8.41 3.95 -2.97
CA TYR A 45 8.62 5.22 -2.27
C TYR A 45 9.39 6.17 -3.17
N PHE A 46 9.04 7.44 -3.13
CA PHE A 46 9.75 8.49 -3.83
C PHE A 46 9.61 9.84 -3.12
N THR A 47 10.55 10.73 -3.45
CA THR A 47 10.47 12.15 -3.10
C THR A 47 9.85 12.89 -4.30
N PRO A 48 8.72 13.58 -4.13
CA PRO A 48 8.14 14.39 -5.21
C PRO A 48 9.01 15.62 -5.46
N THR A 49 9.15 16.02 -6.72
CA THR A 49 9.78 17.28 -7.11
C THR A 49 9.05 17.92 -8.28
N LEU A 50 9.03 19.24 -8.33
CA LEU A 50 8.46 20.00 -9.44
C LEU A 50 9.57 20.37 -10.42
N THR A 51 9.41 20.00 -11.68
CA THR A 51 10.34 20.31 -12.78
C THR A 51 9.66 21.16 -13.84
N ALA A 52 10.44 21.66 -14.80
CA ALA A 52 9.90 22.35 -15.98
C ALA A 52 8.93 21.48 -16.81
N ALA A 53 9.04 20.14 -16.73
CA ALA A 53 8.18 19.19 -17.43
C ALA A 53 6.99 18.69 -16.58
N GLY A 54 6.81 19.24 -15.37
CA GLY A 54 5.78 18.83 -14.42
C GLY A 54 6.32 18.08 -13.21
N LEU A 55 5.43 17.33 -12.55
CA LEU A 55 5.75 16.54 -11.36
C LEU A 55 6.67 15.36 -11.72
N ALA A 56 7.74 15.20 -10.94
CA ALA A 56 8.68 14.11 -11.07
C ALA A 56 8.90 13.39 -9.73
N ALA A 57 9.27 12.12 -9.81
CA ALA A 57 9.63 11.28 -8.68
C ALA A 57 11.13 11.01 -8.71
N ILE A 58 11.81 11.35 -7.61
CA ILE A 58 13.25 11.14 -7.42
C ILE A 58 13.50 10.30 -6.17
N SER A 59 14.74 9.83 -6.00
CA SER A 59 15.15 9.02 -4.85
C SER A 59 14.23 7.81 -4.65
N LEU A 60 13.96 7.06 -5.73
CA LEU A 60 13.06 5.93 -5.66
C LEU A 60 13.65 4.83 -4.78
N GLN A 61 12.81 4.31 -3.90
CA GLN A 61 13.13 3.19 -3.03
C GLN A 61 12.04 2.14 -3.17
N GLN A 62 12.42 0.87 -3.05
CA GLN A 62 11.41 -0.19 -2.98
C GLN A 62 10.54 0.07 -1.75
N HIS A 63 9.24 -0.12 -1.91
CA HIS A 63 8.31 -0.12 -0.80
C HIS A 63 8.68 -1.26 0.16
N HIS A 64 9.47 -0.95 1.18
CA HIS A 64 9.59 -1.81 2.35
C HIS A 64 8.36 -1.52 3.21
N HIS A 65 7.39 -2.42 3.13
CA HIS A 65 6.43 -2.58 4.20
C HIS A 65 7.19 -2.85 5.50
N ASP A 66 6.61 -2.53 6.65
CA ASP A 66 7.26 -2.66 7.97
C ASP A 66 7.61 -4.10 8.37
N GLY A 67 7.36 -5.06 7.48
CA GLY A 67 7.66 -6.48 7.62
C GLY A 67 6.47 -7.29 8.13
N THR A 68 5.40 -6.66 8.60
CA THR A 68 4.29 -7.36 9.26
C THR A 68 3.15 -7.69 8.30
N ARG A 69 3.47 -8.40 7.21
CA ARG A 69 2.44 -9.01 6.36
C ARG A 69 1.87 -10.25 7.03
N VAL A 70 0.61 -10.19 7.43
CA VAL A 70 -0.10 -11.38 7.94
C VAL A 70 -0.76 -12.09 6.77
N VAL A 71 -0.30 -13.29 6.45
CA VAL A 71 -0.96 -14.19 5.50
C VAL A 71 -2.01 -14.99 6.24
N VAL A 72 -3.27 -14.89 5.82
CA VAL A 72 -4.39 -15.54 6.50
C VAL A 72 -4.52 -16.97 5.97
N PRO A 73 -4.33 -18.01 6.81
CA PRO A 73 -4.53 -19.39 6.39
C PRO A 73 -5.99 -19.65 6.01
N PRO A 74 -6.26 -20.63 5.12
CA PRO A 74 -7.61 -20.89 4.61
C PRO A 74 -8.58 -21.47 5.64
N VAL A 75 -8.09 -21.87 6.83
CA VAL A 75 -8.91 -22.54 7.85
C VAL A 75 -9.71 -21.50 8.62
N TYR A 76 -11.02 -21.56 8.48
CA TYR A 76 -11.97 -20.71 9.20
C TYR A 76 -12.78 -21.58 10.15
N ASP A 77 -12.73 -21.28 11.44
CA ASP A 77 -13.69 -21.80 12.41
C ASP A 77 -15.05 -21.16 12.13
N SER A 78 -16.09 -21.98 11.93
CA SER A 78 -17.46 -21.53 11.67
C SER A 78 -18.08 -20.74 12.81
N SER A 79 -17.48 -20.77 14.01
CA SER A 79 -17.92 -19.99 15.18
C SER A 79 -17.35 -18.57 15.23
N ALA A 80 -16.36 -18.25 14.40
CA ALA A 80 -15.74 -16.92 14.37
C ALA A 80 -16.60 -15.89 13.60
N PRO A 81 -16.50 -14.59 13.95
CA PRO A 81 -17.12 -13.52 13.18
C PRO A 81 -16.78 -13.62 11.68
N GLN A 82 -17.80 -13.48 10.83
CA GLN A 82 -17.66 -13.66 9.40
C GLN A 82 -17.20 -12.39 8.67
N PHE A 83 -17.41 -11.22 9.29
CA PHE A 83 -17.18 -9.92 8.68
C PHE A 83 -16.53 -8.95 9.66
N VAL A 84 -15.73 -8.02 9.12
CA VAL A 84 -15.27 -6.81 9.82
C VAL A 84 -15.76 -5.59 9.06
N ARG A 85 -16.20 -4.57 9.79
CA ARG A 85 -16.52 -3.26 9.22
C ARG A 85 -15.34 -2.32 9.46
N ILE A 86 -14.84 -1.70 8.40
CA ILE A 86 -13.75 -0.73 8.42
C ILE A 86 -14.27 0.53 7.71
N GLY A 87 -14.56 1.57 8.48
CA GLY A 87 -15.31 2.73 7.98
C GLY A 87 -16.65 2.29 7.38
N ASP A 88 -16.85 2.56 6.10
CA ASP A 88 -18.04 2.17 5.33
C ASP A 88 -17.90 0.84 4.57
N VAL A 89 -16.73 0.20 4.65
CA VAL A 89 -16.48 -1.06 3.95
C VAL A 89 -16.74 -2.24 4.88
N VAL A 90 -17.52 -3.21 4.40
CA VAL A 90 -17.72 -4.50 5.07
C VAL A 90 -16.91 -5.57 4.35
N ILE A 91 -15.98 -6.21 5.07
CA ILE A 91 -15.06 -7.21 4.51
C ILE A 91 -15.38 -8.57 5.10
N LYS A 92 -15.57 -9.57 4.24
CA LYS A 92 -15.68 -10.97 4.67
C LYS A 92 -14.30 -11.50 5.05
N LEU A 93 -14.11 -11.79 6.32
CA LEU A 93 -12.80 -12.15 6.85
C LEU A 93 -12.24 -13.45 6.24
N ALA A 94 -13.12 -14.42 5.93
CA ALA A 94 -12.73 -15.67 5.24
C ALA A 94 -12.19 -15.47 3.82
N GLN A 95 -12.47 -14.32 3.22
CA GLN A 95 -12.00 -13.95 1.88
C GLN A 95 -10.71 -13.13 1.92
N ILE A 96 -10.22 -12.77 3.11
CA ILE A 96 -8.91 -12.13 3.24
C ILE A 96 -7.83 -13.19 2.95
N LYS A 97 -6.89 -12.83 2.08
CA LYS A 97 -5.70 -13.60 1.73
C LYS A 97 -4.51 -13.14 2.57
N ALA A 98 -4.33 -11.83 2.68
CA ALA A 98 -3.31 -11.22 3.51
C ALA A 98 -3.72 -9.80 3.89
N TYR A 99 -3.15 -9.27 4.96
CA TYR A 99 -3.22 -7.86 5.28
C TYR A 99 -1.88 -7.37 5.83
N GLU A 100 -1.64 -6.08 5.72
CA GLU A 100 -0.34 -5.48 5.98
C GLU A 100 -0.49 -4.02 6.38
N LEU A 101 0.24 -3.62 7.42
CA LEU A 101 0.36 -2.23 7.83
C LEU A 101 1.62 -1.65 7.19
N THR A 102 1.54 -0.43 6.69
CA THR A 102 2.73 0.29 6.23
C THR A 102 3.35 1.08 7.37
N THR A 103 4.67 1.27 7.31
CA THR A 103 5.37 2.24 8.17
C THR A 103 4.73 3.63 8.02
N VAL A 104 4.92 4.51 9.01
CA VAL A 104 4.48 5.91 8.91
C VAL A 104 5.14 6.57 7.70
N GLN A 105 4.34 7.20 6.84
CA GLN A 105 4.78 7.77 5.55
C GLN A 105 4.46 9.25 5.46
N ASN A 106 5.36 10.03 4.86
CA ASN A 106 5.06 11.40 4.48
C ASN A 106 4.24 11.42 3.17
N GLU A 107 3.07 12.05 3.22
CA GLU A 107 2.17 12.31 2.10
C GLU A 107 1.86 13.80 1.98
N ILE A 108 1.47 14.25 0.78
CA ILE A 108 1.01 15.62 0.55
C ILE A 108 -0.51 15.57 0.40
N ARG A 109 -1.24 16.25 1.30
CA ARG A 109 -2.70 16.37 1.27
C ARG A 109 -3.09 17.84 1.32
N ASN A 110 -3.93 18.28 0.39
CA ASN A 110 -4.35 19.68 0.25
C ASN A 110 -3.16 20.67 0.20
N GLY A 111 -2.00 20.24 -0.30
CA GLY A 111 -0.78 21.05 -0.37
C GLY A 111 0.09 21.05 0.89
N TYR A 112 -0.25 20.29 1.94
CA TYR A 112 0.54 20.19 3.17
C TYR A 112 1.14 18.80 3.37
N GLU A 113 2.37 18.76 3.90
CA GLU A 113 3.01 17.52 4.31
C GLU A 113 2.34 16.95 5.57
N SER A 114 2.02 15.67 5.52
CA SER A 114 1.31 14.96 6.58
C SER A 114 1.85 13.53 6.72
N ARG A 115 1.75 12.92 7.92
CA ARG A 115 2.22 11.55 8.22
C ARG A 115 1.11 10.47 8.30
N ALA A 116 1.01 9.58 7.32
CA ALA A 116 -0.03 8.55 7.24
C ALA A 116 0.49 7.15 7.58
N ARG A 117 -0.40 6.28 8.06
CA ARG A 117 -0.20 4.82 8.09
C ARG A 117 -1.26 4.19 7.21
N HIS A 118 -0.90 3.18 6.42
CA HIS A 118 -1.83 2.54 5.49
C HIS A 118 -2.03 1.08 5.88
N LEU A 119 -3.28 0.65 5.94
CA LEU A 119 -3.64 -0.75 6.07
C LEU A 119 -4.08 -1.27 4.69
N VAL A 120 -3.32 -2.21 4.15
CA VAL A 120 -3.62 -2.90 2.90
C VAL A 120 -4.24 -4.25 3.24
N ILE A 121 -5.40 -4.56 2.67
CA ILE A 121 -6.06 -5.86 2.79
C ILE A 121 -6.23 -6.46 1.39
N GLN A 122 -5.58 -7.59 1.16
CA GLN A 122 -5.65 -8.34 -0.09
C GLN A 122 -6.67 -9.49 0.04
N MET A 123 -7.61 -9.55 -0.89
CA MET A 123 -8.65 -10.59 -0.93
C MET A 123 -8.20 -11.78 -1.80
N LYS A 124 -8.73 -12.98 -1.52
CA LYS A 124 -8.50 -14.20 -2.31
C LYS A 124 -8.94 -14.05 -3.77
N GLY A 125 -9.94 -13.20 -4.04
CA GLY A 125 -10.41 -12.84 -5.39
C GLY A 125 -9.60 -11.75 -6.10
N GLY A 126 -8.43 -11.36 -5.60
CA GLY A 126 -7.55 -10.36 -6.24
C GLY A 126 -7.91 -8.90 -5.95
N ARG A 127 -9.09 -8.62 -5.40
CA ARG A 127 -9.46 -7.28 -4.92
C ARG A 127 -8.55 -6.85 -3.76
N GLN A 128 -8.18 -5.58 -3.74
CA GLN A 128 -7.40 -4.95 -2.68
C GLN A 128 -8.20 -3.79 -2.06
N PHE A 129 -8.07 -3.61 -0.75
CA PHE A 129 -8.58 -2.45 -0.02
C PHE A 129 -7.42 -1.75 0.67
N ASN A 130 -7.35 -0.43 0.56
CA ASN A 130 -6.37 0.41 1.24
C ASN A 130 -7.13 1.34 2.18
N PHE A 131 -6.74 1.37 3.45
CA PHE A 131 -7.32 2.22 4.49
C PHE A 131 -6.27 3.14 5.08
N TYR A 132 -6.64 4.39 5.35
CA TYR A 132 -5.74 5.42 5.83
C TYR A 132 -6.19 5.89 7.21
N ASN A 133 -5.23 6.17 8.10
CA ASN A 133 -5.52 6.64 9.46
C ASN A 133 -6.20 8.02 9.49
N TRP A 134 -6.28 8.73 8.37
CA TRP A 134 -6.92 10.04 8.27
C TRP A 134 -8.34 10.03 7.74
N ASP A 135 -8.85 8.88 7.29
CA ASP A 135 -10.24 8.72 6.84
C ASP A 135 -11.21 8.55 8.02
N GLY A 136 -10.82 9.00 9.23
CA GLY A 136 -11.53 8.70 10.46
C GLY A 136 -11.45 7.22 10.87
N ILE A 137 -10.57 6.45 10.24
CA ILE A 137 -10.36 5.03 10.51
C ILE A 137 -9.31 4.87 11.59
N ASN A 138 -9.69 4.29 12.73
CA ASN A 138 -8.74 3.87 13.74
C ASN A 138 -8.04 2.57 13.30
N ILE A 139 -6.95 2.70 12.56
CA ILE A 139 -6.18 1.55 12.04
C ILE A 139 -5.71 0.62 13.16
N ASP A 140 -5.39 1.14 14.35
CA ASP A 140 -4.93 0.31 15.46
C ASP A 140 -6.04 -0.62 15.98
N ASP A 141 -7.28 -0.14 16.04
CA ASP A 141 -8.44 -0.97 16.41
C ASP A 141 -8.78 -2.00 15.33
N VAL A 142 -8.64 -1.63 14.05
CA VAL A 142 -8.82 -2.57 12.93
C VAL A 142 -7.77 -3.67 12.97
N MET A 143 -6.50 -3.31 13.17
CA MET A 143 -5.41 -4.28 13.31
C MET A 143 -5.61 -5.21 14.50
N ARG A 144 -6.06 -4.69 15.65
CA ARG A 144 -6.43 -5.52 16.81
C ARG A 144 -7.53 -6.50 16.46
N THR A 145 -8.56 -6.05 15.75
CA THR A 145 -9.70 -6.87 15.33
C THR A 145 -9.28 -7.97 14.35
N LEU A 146 -8.48 -7.62 13.34
CA LEU A 146 -7.92 -8.59 12.39
C LEU A 146 -7.03 -9.62 13.11
N THR A 147 -6.18 -9.17 14.03
CA THR A 147 -5.30 -10.06 14.82
C THR A 147 -6.09 -11.01 15.73
N LEU A 148 -7.18 -10.53 16.34
CA LEU A 148 -8.06 -11.36 17.16
C LEU A 148 -8.69 -12.50 16.35
N PHE A 149 -9.07 -12.24 15.09
CA PHE A 149 -9.75 -13.21 14.24
C PHE A 149 -8.82 -14.03 13.34
N HIS A 150 -7.59 -13.57 13.15
CA HIS A 150 -6.51 -14.29 12.45
C HIS A 150 -5.30 -14.49 13.37
N PRO A 151 -5.45 -15.19 14.52
CA PRO A 151 -4.38 -15.33 15.51
C PRO A 151 -3.18 -16.15 14.99
N VAL A 152 -3.31 -16.85 13.86
CA VAL A 152 -2.30 -17.75 13.31
C VAL A 152 -1.58 -17.08 12.13
N ASN A 153 -0.52 -16.30 12.44
CA ASN A 153 0.70 -16.12 11.63
C ASN A 153 1.51 -14.88 12.07
N GLN A 154 1.75 -14.71 13.38
CA GLN A 154 2.93 -13.95 13.80
C GLN A 154 4.18 -14.83 13.64
N LYS A 155 4.58 -15.11 12.40
CA LYS A 155 5.97 -15.45 12.16
C LYS A 155 6.73 -14.14 12.10
N SER A 156 7.37 -13.81 13.22
CA SER A 156 8.45 -12.84 13.27
C SER A 156 9.45 -13.20 12.17
N SER A 157 9.56 -12.36 11.14
CA SER A 157 10.75 -12.30 10.29
C SER A 157 11.84 -11.54 11.02
#